data_AF-A0A353BUG6-F1
#
_entry.id   AF-A0A353BUG6-F1
#
_cell.length_a   1.000
_cell.length_b   1.000
_cell.length_c   1.000
_cell.angle_alpha   90.00
_cell.angle_beta   90.00
_cell.angle_gamma   90.00
#
_symmetry.space_group_name_H-M   'P 1'
#
loop_
_entity.id
_entity.type
_entity.pdbx_description
1 polymer ?
#
loop_
_entity_poly.entity_id
_entity_poly.type
_entity_poly.pdbx_seq_one_letter_code
_entity_poly.pdbx_strand_id
1 'polypeptide(L)'
;MAAGIGSRTIDKERNSLMERNYINCENFKKRMIELCLKSGLSDFPVKRRDQRILLKSIAILFNPKHQYTEAEVNQRIIGWLKDMERFFQWDFMMLRRRLVDEKFLTRKTDGSGYRLCPPDPAEIIFDPAIDELDICQVIREGEESIARKKEEYLQKQAVWLIN
;
A
#
# COMPACT_ATOMS: atom_id res chain seq x y z
N MET A 1 -10.60 5.30 -49.79
CA MET A 1 -11.43 5.02 -48.59
C MET A 1 -10.83 3.85 -47.85
N ALA A 2 -10.17 4.08 -46.71
CA ALA A 2 -9.75 3.03 -45.78
C ALA A 2 -9.66 3.58 -44.34
N ALA A 3 -10.58 3.08 -43.51
CA ALA A 3 -10.58 2.89 -42.05
C ALA A 3 -9.85 3.88 -41.12
N GLY A 4 -10.59 4.85 -40.58
CA GLY A 4 -10.26 5.61 -39.36
C GLY A 4 -11.01 5.12 -38.12
N ILE A 5 -10.95 3.83 -37.79
CA ILE A 5 -11.73 3.21 -36.70
C ILE A 5 -10.86 2.81 -35.47
N GLY A 6 -9.53 2.91 -35.56
CA GLY A 6 -8.60 2.37 -34.54
C GLY A 6 -8.43 3.17 -33.24
N SER A 7 -8.46 4.52 -33.25
CA SER A 7 -8.09 5.29 -32.06
C SER A 7 -9.13 5.28 -30.94
N ARG A 8 -10.42 5.38 -31.28
CA ARG A 8 -11.46 5.68 -30.28
C ARG A 8 -11.79 4.49 -29.35
N THR A 9 -11.54 3.26 -29.82
CA THR A 9 -11.74 2.03 -29.01
C THR A 9 -10.56 1.79 -28.06
N ILE A 10 -9.33 2.04 -28.52
CA ILE A 10 -8.10 1.92 -27.71
C ILE A 10 -8.12 2.93 -26.56
N ASP A 11 -8.58 4.16 -26.81
CA ASP A 11 -8.68 5.19 -25.78
C ASP A 11 -9.70 4.85 -24.67
N LYS A 12 -10.83 4.24 -25.04
CA LYS A 12 -11.88 3.85 -24.08
C LYS A 12 -11.48 2.64 -23.24
N GLU A 13 -10.79 1.67 -23.84
CA GLU A 13 -10.26 0.49 -23.14
C GLU A 13 -9.10 0.86 -22.21
N ARG A 14 -8.22 1.77 -22.66
CA ARG A 14 -7.18 2.39 -21.83
C ARG A 14 -7.77 3.17 -20.65
N ASN A 15 -8.82 3.96 -20.85
CA ASN A 15 -9.50 4.68 -19.75
C ASN A 15 -10.14 3.72 -18.73
N SER A 16 -10.79 2.65 -19.21
CA SER A 16 -11.40 1.63 -18.34
C SER A 16 -10.37 0.74 -17.61
N LEU A 17 -9.19 0.52 -18.20
CA LEU A 17 -8.05 -0.12 -17.55
C LEU A 17 -7.40 0.80 -16.51
N MET A 18 -7.28 2.09 -16.81
CA MET A 18 -6.80 3.10 -15.86
C MET A 18 -7.70 3.22 -14.64
N GLU A 19 -9.03 3.24 -14.81
CA GLU A 19 -9.98 3.27 -13.69
C GLU A 19 -9.88 2.02 -12.79
N ARG A 20 -9.59 0.84 -13.35
CA ARG A 20 -9.41 -0.40 -12.56
C ARG A 20 -8.05 -0.49 -11.87
N ASN A 21 -7.01 0.10 -12.46
CA ASN A 21 -5.65 0.07 -11.95
C ASN A 21 -5.28 1.28 -11.08
N TYR A 22 -6.19 2.23 -10.90
CA TYR A 22 -6.00 3.35 -10.00
C TYR A 22 -6.37 3.00 -8.55
N ILE A 23 -5.54 3.45 -7.60
CA ILE A 23 -5.81 3.42 -6.17
C ILE A 23 -5.81 4.87 -5.68
N ASN A 24 -7.00 5.36 -5.36
CA ASN A 24 -7.16 6.65 -4.69
C ASN A 24 -6.77 6.56 -3.20
N CYS A 25 -6.57 7.74 -2.59
CA CYS A 25 -6.18 7.84 -1.19
C CYS A 25 -7.16 7.14 -0.22
N GLU A 26 -8.47 7.28 -0.43
CA GLU A 26 -9.49 6.68 0.43
C GLU A 26 -9.47 5.14 0.39
N ASN A 27 -9.39 4.57 -0.82
CA ASN A 27 -9.30 3.13 -1.02
C ASN A 27 -8.00 2.56 -0.46
N PHE A 28 -6.89 3.31 -0.60
CA PHE A 28 -5.62 2.97 0.01
C PHE A 28 -5.75 2.87 1.53
N LYS A 29 -6.24 3.93 2.20
CA LYS A 29 -6.43 3.97 3.65
C LYS A 29 -7.34 2.84 4.13
N LYS A 30 -8.50 2.69 3.49
CA LYS A 30 -9.46 1.62 3.82
C LYS A 30 -8.81 0.25 3.73
N ARG A 31 -8.07 -0.02 2.65
CA ARG A 31 -7.44 -1.32 2.45
C ARG A 31 -6.27 -1.55 3.41
N MET A 32 -5.48 -0.53 3.71
CA MET A 32 -4.44 -0.58 4.74
C MET A 32 -5.03 -0.96 6.10
N ILE A 33 -6.11 -0.30 6.52
CA ILE A 33 -6.82 -0.60 7.77
C ILE A 33 -7.35 -2.05 7.76
N GLU A 34 -7.94 -2.51 6.66
CA GLU A 34 -8.42 -3.90 6.55
C GLU A 34 -7.29 -4.91 6.66
N LEU A 35 -6.18 -4.69 5.95
CA LEU A 35 -5.01 -5.56 5.95
C LEU A 35 -4.34 -5.60 7.33
N CYS A 36 -4.22 -4.47 8.01
CA CYS A 36 -3.58 -4.41 9.32
C CYS A 36 -4.53 -4.92 10.42
N LEU A 37 -5.78 -4.44 10.47
CA LEU A 37 -6.62 -4.59 11.66
C LEU A 37 -7.60 -5.75 11.58
N LYS A 38 -8.10 -6.10 10.39
CA LYS A 38 -9.26 -7.00 10.24
C LYS A 38 -8.93 -8.36 9.64
N SER A 39 -7.85 -8.45 8.88
CA SER A 39 -7.59 -9.58 7.99
C SER A 39 -7.08 -10.84 8.69
N GLY A 40 -6.60 -10.74 9.95
CA GLY A 40 -5.90 -11.84 10.62
C GLY A 40 -4.66 -12.33 9.86
N LEU A 41 -4.08 -11.49 8.97
CA LEU A 41 -2.92 -11.85 8.16
C LEU A 41 -1.73 -12.19 9.06
N SER A 42 -1.38 -13.48 9.12
CA SER A 42 -0.09 -13.97 9.61
C SER A 42 1.00 -13.77 8.57
N ASP A 43 0.65 -14.00 7.30
CA ASP A 43 1.57 -14.06 6.18
C ASP A 43 1.38 -12.90 5.19
N PHE A 44 2.35 -12.76 4.28
CA PHE A 44 2.28 -11.75 3.22
C PHE A 44 1.06 -11.98 2.31
N PRO A 45 0.29 -10.94 1.92
CA PRO A 45 -0.95 -11.12 1.17
C PRO A 45 -0.74 -11.88 -0.15
N VAL A 46 -1.70 -12.72 -0.54
CA VAL A 46 -1.64 -13.45 -1.82
C VAL A 46 -2.00 -12.54 -3.00
N LYS A 47 -2.94 -11.60 -2.81
CA LYS A 47 -3.43 -10.72 -3.88
C LYS A 47 -2.39 -9.65 -4.20
N ARG A 48 -1.93 -9.60 -5.46
CA ARG A 48 -0.95 -8.60 -5.95
C ARG A 48 -1.32 -7.16 -5.61
N ARG A 49 -2.60 -6.78 -5.69
CA ARG A 49 -3.07 -5.43 -5.32
C ARG A 49 -2.79 -5.10 -3.85
N ASP A 50 -3.02 -6.04 -2.95
CA ASP A 50 -2.77 -5.87 -1.51
C ASP A 50 -1.27 -5.85 -1.20
N GLN A 51 -0.49 -6.70 -1.87
CA GLN A 51 0.97 -6.68 -1.79
C GLN A 51 1.50 -5.30 -2.18
N ARG A 52 1.04 -4.74 -3.31
CA ARG A 52 1.48 -3.43 -3.78
C ARG A 52 1.01 -2.29 -2.87
N ILE A 53 -0.16 -2.39 -2.25
CA ILE A 53 -0.61 -1.42 -1.23
C ILE A 53 0.34 -1.41 -0.02
N LEU A 54 0.71 -2.58 0.50
CA LEU A 54 1.68 -2.68 1.60
C LEU A 54 3.05 -2.16 1.19
N LEU A 55 3.58 -2.61 0.05
CA LEU A 55 4.88 -2.17 -0.44
C LEU A 55 4.89 -0.66 -0.71
N LYS A 56 3.80 -0.09 -1.23
CA LYS A 56 3.66 1.37 -1.38
C LYS A 56 3.73 2.07 -0.03
N SER A 57 3.07 1.55 1.01
CA SER A 57 3.13 2.13 2.37
C SER A 57 4.55 2.15 2.97
N ILE A 58 5.43 1.25 2.52
CA ILE A 58 6.85 1.28 2.86
C ILE A 58 7.60 2.27 1.95
N ALA A 59 7.28 2.29 0.65
CA ALA A 59 7.95 3.11 -0.35
C ALA A 59 7.84 4.62 -0.09
N ILE A 60 6.76 5.10 0.55
CA ILE A 60 6.61 6.52 0.90
C ILE A 60 7.67 7.02 1.91
N LEU A 61 8.32 6.12 2.63
CA LEU A 61 9.40 6.45 3.58
C LEU A 61 10.71 6.85 2.87
N PHE A 62 10.76 6.72 1.54
CA PHE A 62 11.95 6.98 0.74
C PHE A 62 11.79 8.28 -0.04
N ASN A 63 12.81 9.12 0.05
CA ASN A 63 12.89 10.35 -0.71
C ASN A 63 13.36 10.06 -2.16
N PRO A 64 12.63 10.52 -3.19
CA PRO A 64 12.98 10.26 -4.59
C PRO A 64 14.35 10.83 -5.02
N LYS A 65 14.83 11.87 -4.34
CA LYS A 65 16.12 12.53 -4.63
C LYS A 65 17.30 11.90 -3.91
N HIS A 66 17.06 10.94 -3.02
CA HIS A 66 18.11 10.34 -2.20
C HIS A 66 18.50 8.95 -2.72
N GLN A 67 19.79 8.63 -2.59
CA GLN A 67 20.31 7.29 -2.84
C GLN A 67 20.64 6.64 -1.51
N TYR A 68 20.01 5.49 -1.25
CA TYR A 68 20.13 4.77 0.01
C TYR A 68 21.16 3.65 -0.11
N THR A 69 21.92 3.41 0.95
CA THR A 69 22.67 2.18 1.15
C THR A 69 21.74 1.03 1.54
N GLU A 70 22.20 -0.21 1.41
CA GLU A 70 21.46 -1.37 1.92
C GLU A 70 21.06 -1.23 3.40
N ALA A 71 21.98 -0.75 4.24
CA ALA A 71 21.74 -0.57 5.67
C ALA A 71 20.61 0.43 5.94
N GLU A 72 20.58 1.55 5.21
CA GLU A 72 19.54 2.57 5.35
C GLU A 72 18.16 2.11 4.86
N VAL A 73 18.12 1.27 3.81
CA VAL A 73 16.87 0.62 3.38
C VAL A 73 16.38 -0.34 4.47
N ASN A 74 17.27 -1.19 4.98
CA ASN A 74 16.93 -2.15 6.03
C ASN A 74 16.40 -1.45 7.27
N GLN A 75 17.04 -0.36 7.72
CA GLN A 75 16.60 0.42 8.88
C GLN A 75 15.19 1.00 8.70
N ARG A 76 14.86 1.54 7.51
CA ARG A 76 13.52 2.06 7.23
C ARG A 76 12.45 0.97 7.26
N ILE A 77 12.74 -0.17 6.66
CA ILE A 77 11.83 -1.33 6.66
C ILE A 77 11.64 -1.83 8.10
N ILE A 78 12.71 -1.94 8.88
CA ILE A 78 12.64 -2.35 10.29
C ILE A 78 11.83 -1.35 11.12
N GLY A 79 12.02 -0.04 10.90
CA GLY A 79 11.21 0.99 11.56
C GLY A 79 9.72 0.81 11.25
N TRP A 80 9.38 0.69 9.97
CA TRP A 80 8.01 0.44 9.53
C TRP A 80 7.42 -0.83 10.15
N LEU A 81 8.18 -1.93 10.20
CA LEU A 81 7.74 -3.18 10.82
C LEU A 81 7.50 -3.07 12.33
N LYS A 82 8.29 -2.25 13.03
CA LYS A 82 8.10 -1.97 14.46
C LYS A 82 6.84 -1.15 14.71
N ASP A 83 6.60 -0.14 13.89
CA ASP A 83 5.40 0.69 13.99
C ASP A 83 4.13 -0.12 13.65
N MET A 84 4.27 -1.11 12.77
CA MET A 84 3.20 -2.04 12.38
C MET A 84 3.30 -3.34 13.18
N GLU A 85 3.18 -3.29 14.51
CA GLU A 85 3.41 -4.41 15.47
C GLU A 85 3.00 -5.82 14.97
N ARG A 86 1.89 -5.90 14.22
CA ARG A 86 1.34 -7.13 13.63
C ARG A 86 2.23 -7.81 12.58
N PHE A 87 3.04 -7.04 11.87
CA PHE A 87 3.96 -7.54 10.85
C PHE A 87 5.38 -7.73 11.38
N PHE A 88 5.65 -7.52 12.66
CA PHE A 88 7.00 -7.58 13.22
C PHE A 88 7.75 -8.90 12.94
N GLN A 89 7.03 -9.99 12.70
CA GLN A 89 7.62 -11.30 12.36
C GLN A 89 8.04 -11.41 10.88
N TRP A 90 7.69 -10.46 10.03
CA TRP A 90 8.06 -10.48 8.62
C TRP A 90 9.54 -10.14 8.43
N ASP A 91 10.17 -10.90 7.54
CA ASP A 91 11.57 -10.71 7.21
C ASP A 91 11.78 -9.42 6.39
N PHE A 92 12.53 -8.47 6.94
CA PHE A 92 12.90 -7.22 6.26
C PHE A 92 13.68 -7.48 4.96
N MET A 93 14.44 -8.58 4.87
CA MET A 93 15.17 -8.96 3.65
C MET A 93 14.19 -9.41 2.55
N MET A 94 13.12 -10.12 2.91
CA MET A 94 12.04 -10.45 1.98
C MET A 94 11.35 -9.17 1.48
N LEU A 95 11.01 -8.24 2.36
CA LEU A 95 10.37 -6.98 1.96
C LEU A 95 11.26 -6.13 1.06
N ARG A 96 12.57 -6.03 1.35
CA ARG A 96 13.52 -5.33 0.49
C ARG A 96 13.58 -5.94 -0.91
N ARG A 97 13.62 -7.28 -1.02
CA ARG A 97 13.58 -7.97 -2.33
C ARG A 97 12.30 -7.65 -3.07
N ARG A 98 11.14 -7.78 -2.41
CA ARG A 98 9.84 -7.46 -3.00
C ARG A 98 9.71 -6.00 -3.44
N LEU A 99 10.28 -5.05 -2.70
CA LEU A 99 10.30 -3.63 -3.12
C LEU A 99 11.07 -3.45 -4.44
N VAL A 100 12.12 -4.23 -4.68
CA VAL A 100 12.85 -4.22 -5.96
C VAL A 100 12.06 -4.95 -7.04
N ASP A 101 11.57 -6.16 -6.74
CA ASP A 101 10.85 -7.00 -7.70
C ASP A 101 9.57 -6.32 -8.22
N GLU A 102 8.87 -5.60 -7.34
CA GLU A 102 7.65 -4.84 -7.67
C GLU A 102 7.94 -3.41 -8.18
N LYS A 103 9.22 -3.10 -8.46
CA LYS A 103 9.71 -1.84 -9.01
C LYS A 103 9.36 -0.60 -8.15
N PHE A 104 9.30 -0.72 -6.83
CA PHE A 104 9.24 0.45 -5.94
C PHE A 104 10.65 1.01 -5.69
N LEU A 105 11.64 0.12 -5.60
CA LEU A 105 13.05 0.49 -5.52
C LEU A 105 13.81 -0.07 -6.72
N THR A 106 14.82 0.65 -7.17
CA THR A 106 15.85 0.12 -8.06
C THR A 106 17.12 -0.10 -7.25
N ARG A 107 17.84 -1.18 -7.54
CA ARG A 107 19.15 -1.47 -6.97
C ARG A 107 20.21 -1.25 -8.03
N LYS A 108 21.33 -0.61 -7.68
CA LYS A 108 22.48 -0.53 -8.58
C LYS A 108 23.05 -1.93 -8.87
N THR A 109 23.63 -2.08 -10.06
CA THR A 109 24.22 -3.35 -10.53
C THR A 109 25.41 -3.81 -9.67
N ASP A 110 26.16 -2.87 -9.11
CA ASP A 110 27.24 -3.11 -8.13
C ASP A 110 26.73 -3.46 -6.72
N GLY A 111 25.41 -3.43 -6.51
CA GLY A 111 24.75 -3.69 -5.24
C GLY A 111 24.92 -2.58 -4.18
N SER A 112 25.62 -1.48 -4.52
CA SER A 112 26.06 -0.46 -3.55
C SER A 112 24.96 0.50 -3.10
N GLY A 113 23.82 0.53 -3.78
CA GLY A 113 22.74 1.42 -3.40
C GLY A 113 21.40 1.17 -4.05
N TYR A 114 20.42 1.87 -3.49
CA TYR A 114 19.01 1.80 -3.78
C TYR A 114 18.49 3.21 -4.08
N ARG A 115 17.47 3.31 -4.94
CA ARG A 115 16.74 4.55 -5.18
C ARG A 115 15.27 4.24 -5.42
N LEU A 116 14.39 5.15 -5.03
CA LEU A 116 12.98 5.08 -5.44
C LEU A 116 12.88 5.02 -6.98
N CYS A 117 12.09 4.07 -7.48
CA CYS A 117 11.83 3.94 -8.89
C CYS A 117 10.75 4.95 -9.32
N PRO A 118 10.86 5.58 -10.50
CA PRO A 118 9.75 6.34 -11.07
C PRO A 118 8.52 5.44 -11.29
N PRO A 119 7.29 5.97 -11.20
CA PRO A 119 6.08 5.21 -11.46
C PRO A 119 6.06 4.62 -12.87
N ASP A 120 5.70 3.34 -12.99
CA ASP A 120 5.50 2.65 -14.27
C ASP A 120 4.00 2.74 -14.66
N PRO A 121 3.62 3.42 -15.75
CA PRO A 121 2.23 3.58 -16.16
C PRO A 121 1.52 2.27 -16.53
N ALA A 122 2.27 1.18 -16.78
CA ALA A 122 1.70 -0.13 -17.08
C ALA A 122 1.25 -0.91 -15.82
N GLU A 123 1.60 -0.41 -14.63
CA GLU A 123 1.28 -1.03 -13.34
C GLU A 123 0.11 -0.33 -12.63
N ILE A 124 -0.21 -0.79 -11.42
CA ILE A 124 -1.15 -0.10 -10.53
C ILE A 124 -0.65 1.32 -10.25
N ILE A 125 -1.50 2.31 -10.54
CA ILE A 125 -1.25 3.73 -10.34
C ILE A 125 -1.78 4.14 -8.98
N PHE A 126 -0.96 4.83 -8.20
CA PHE A 126 -1.34 5.38 -6.91
C PHE A 126 -1.58 6.89 -7.04
N ASP A 127 -2.60 7.37 -6.35
CA ASP A 127 -2.81 8.79 -6.13
C ASP A 127 -1.57 9.44 -5.51
N PRO A 128 -1.04 10.54 -6.07
CA PRO A 128 0.09 11.25 -5.49
C PRO A 128 -0.12 11.67 -4.04
N ALA A 129 -1.36 11.95 -3.62
CA ALA A 129 -1.68 12.28 -2.23
C ALA A 129 -1.35 11.15 -1.23
N ILE A 130 -1.11 9.92 -1.72
CA ILE A 130 -0.68 8.79 -0.89
C ILE A 130 0.76 8.99 -0.38
N ASP A 131 1.61 9.72 -1.12
CA ASP A 131 3.01 9.95 -0.75
C ASP A 131 3.16 10.86 0.48
N GLU A 132 2.10 11.59 0.83
CA GLU A 132 2.07 12.53 1.96
C GLU A 132 1.41 11.92 3.21
N LEU A 133 1.00 10.65 3.16
CA LEU A 133 0.28 10.02 4.27
C LEU A 133 1.20 9.62 5.42
N ASP A 134 0.76 9.93 6.65
CA ASP A 134 1.22 9.26 7.85
C ASP A 134 0.43 7.94 8.03
N ILE A 135 1.06 6.82 7.65
CA ILE A 135 0.42 5.50 7.74
C ILE A 135 0.11 5.14 9.19
N CYS A 136 0.98 5.49 10.14
CA CYS A 136 0.77 5.20 11.55
C CYS A 136 -0.48 5.93 12.06
N GLN A 137 -0.66 7.20 11.67
CA GLN A 137 -1.90 7.93 11.95
C GLN A 137 -3.12 7.26 11.32
N VAL A 138 -3.05 6.85 10.04
CA VAL A 138 -4.16 6.16 9.35
C VAL A 138 -4.58 4.89 10.09
N ILE A 139 -3.62 4.10 10.58
CA ILE A 139 -3.92 2.88 11.34
C ILE A 139 -4.56 3.21 12.69
N ARG A 140 -4.02 4.17 13.45
CA ARG A 140 -4.60 4.60 14.74
C ARG A 140 -6.05 5.09 14.60
N GLU A 141 -6.33 5.95 13.62
CA GLU A 141 -7.69 6.42 13.33
C GLU A 141 -8.63 5.25 12.96
N GLY A 142 -8.09 4.25 12.27
CA GLY A 142 -8.78 3.00 11.96
C GLY A 142 -9.15 2.19 13.20
N GLU A 143 -8.22 2.06 14.16
CA GLU A 143 -8.45 1.37 15.43
C GLU A 143 -9.54 2.04 16.25
N GLU A 144 -9.46 3.37 16.43
CA GLU A 144 -10.46 4.17 17.14
C GLU A 144 -11.85 4.04 16.51
N SER A 145 -11.90 4.08 15.17
CA SER A 145 -13.15 3.93 14.42
C SER A 145 -13.78 2.55 14.59
N ILE A 146 -12.96 1.49 14.67
CA ILE A 146 -13.44 0.12 14.90
C ILE A 146 -13.93 -0.04 16.35
N ALA A 147 -13.20 0.49 17.33
CA ALA A 147 -13.57 0.46 18.74
C ALA A 147 -14.92 1.15 18.99
N ARG A 148 -15.10 2.37 18.46
CA ARG A 148 -16.35 3.14 18.58
C ARG A 148 -17.55 2.39 18.01
N LYS A 149 -17.40 1.82 16.81
CA LYS A 149 -18.48 1.04 16.17
C LYS A 149 -18.84 -0.22 16.96
N LYS A 150 -17.85 -0.85 17.60
CA LYS A 150 -18.07 -2.00 18.48
C LYS A 150 -18.86 -1.61 19.72
N GLU A 151 -18.54 -0.49 20.35
CA GLU A 151 -19.26 0.04 21.51
C GLU A 151 -20.72 0.37 21.16
N GLU A 152 -20.95 1.12 20.07
CA GLU A 152 -22.31 1.44 19.60
C GLU A 152 -23.14 0.19 19.33
N TYR A 153 -22.52 -0.86 18.77
CA TYR A 153 -23.18 -2.13 18.51
C TYR A 153 -23.56 -2.86 19.81
N LEU A 154 -22.65 -2.92 20.78
CA LEU A 154 -22.91 -3.54 22.08
C LEU A 154 -23.99 -2.79 22.87
N GLN A 155 -23.99 -1.46 22.81
CA GLN A 155 -25.03 -0.63 23.42
C GLN A 155 -26.40 -0.90 22.81
N LYS A 156 -26.49 -0.96 21.47
CA LYS A 156 -27.75 -1.30 20.78
C LYS A 156 -28.24 -2.70 21.11
N GLN A 157 -27.35 -3.69 21.21
CA GLN A 157 -27.72 -5.04 21.63
C GLN A 157 -28.20 -5.08 23.09
N ALA A 158 -27.51 -4.39 24.00
CA ALA A 158 -27.90 -4.35 25.40
C ALA A 158 -29.29 -3.72 25.59
N VAL A 159 -29.60 -2.64 24.85
CA VAL A 159 -30.93 -2.03 24.84
C VAL A 159 -32.00 -2.97 24.27
N TRP A 160 -31.66 -3.79 23.28
CA TRP A 160 -32.58 -4.77 22.69
C TRP A 160 -32.87 -5.96 23.63
N LEU A 161 -31.96 -6.31 24.54
CA LEU A 161 -32.14 -7.41 25.50
C LEU A 161 -32.88 -6.99 26.78
N ILE A 162 -33.07 -5.69 27.01
CA ILE A 162 -33.75 -5.14 28.18
C ILE A 162 -35.22 -4.77 27.88
N ASN A 163 -35.60 -4.63 26.60
CA ASN A 163 -36.98 -4.41 26.13
C ASN A 163 -37.61 -5.72 25.64
#